data_AF-A0A925DXX6-F1
#
_entry.id   AF-A0A925DXX6-F1
#
_cell.length_a   1.000
_cell.length_b   1.000
_cell.length_c   1.000
_cell.angle_alpha   90.00
_cell.angle_beta   90.00
_cell.angle_gamma   90.00
#
_symmetry.space_group_name_H-M   'P 1'
#
loop_
_entity.id
_entity.type
_entity.pdbx_description
1 polymer ?
#
loop_
_entity_poly.entity_id
_entity_poly.type
_entity_poly.pdbx_seq_one_letter_code
_entity_poly.pdbx_strand_id
1 'polypeptide(L)'
;YLKHEWKKLPVTIVTYGFGGGLSSAAQLKQVFTRLDSTIVESGVAIDISVGVLNETGGITEPEINLLQYASPLAAALEEINVYTNADTEALVAV
;
A
#
# COMPACT_ATOMS: atom_id res chain seq x y z
N TYR A 1 16.25 16.78 -1.46
CA TYR A 1 15.05 17.07 -0.65
C TYR A 1 14.36 15.77 -0.28
N LEU A 2 13.55 15.09 -1.08
CA LEU A 2 12.84 13.82 -0.73
C LEU A 2 13.45 12.88 0.35
N LYS A 3 14.74 12.52 0.29
CA LYS A 3 15.33 11.58 1.26
C LYS A 3 15.13 11.95 2.74
N HIS A 4 15.19 13.22 3.13
CA HIS A 4 15.06 13.58 4.56
C HIS A 4 13.62 13.48 5.08
N GLU A 5 12.62 13.73 4.23
CA GLU A 5 11.20 13.65 4.58
C GLU A 5 10.73 12.20 4.72
N TRP A 6 11.27 11.30 3.90
CA TRP A 6 10.84 9.89 3.83
C TRP A 6 11.70 8.93 4.65
N LYS A 7 12.80 9.41 5.22
CA LYS A 7 13.73 8.59 5.99
C LYS A 7 13.02 8.01 7.22
N LYS A 8 13.18 6.70 7.41
CA LYS A 8 12.59 5.87 8.48
C LYS A 8 11.06 5.85 8.54
N LEU A 9 10.36 6.61 7.69
CA LEU A 9 8.92 6.56 7.66
C LEU A 9 8.45 5.17 7.18
N PRO A 10 7.42 4.61 7.81
CA PRO A 10 6.84 3.35 7.41
C PRO A 10 6.10 3.52 6.08
N VAL A 11 6.26 2.58 5.16
CA VAL A 11 5.64 2.61 3.83
C VAL A 11 5.05 1.25 3.51
N THR A 12 3.75 1.23 3.18
CA THR A 12 3.09 0.08 2.54
C THR A 12 2.82 0.41 1.07
N ILE A 13 2.85 -0.60 0.20
CA ILE A 13 2.70 -0.42 -1.25
C ILE A 13 1.47 -1.20 -1.72
N VAL A 14 0.50 -0.47 -2.25
CA VAL A 14 -0.66 -1.03 -2.94
C VAL A 14 -0.57 -0.63 -4.40
N THR A 15 -0.66 -1.60 -5.30
CA THR A 15 -0.68 -1.40 -6.74
C THR A 15 -1.99 -1.87 -7.32
N TYR A 16 -2.44 -1.25 -8.41
CA TYR A 16 -3.64 -1.66 -9.11
C TYR A 16 -3.48 -1.47 -10.63
N GLY A 17 -4.18 -2.28 -11.42
CA GLY A 17 -4.24 -2.13 -12.87
C GLY A 17 -4.43 -3.46 -13.60
N PHE A 18 -4.46 -3.41 -14.92
CA PHE A 18 -4.69 -4.58 -15.79
C PHE A 18 -3.55 -5.62 -15.77
N GLY A 19 -2.37 -5.24 -15.24
CA GLY A 19 -1.21 -6.11 -15.16
C GLY A 19 0.03 -5.37 -14.67
N GLY A 20 1.09 -6.12 -14.35
CA GLY A 20 2.37 -5.55 -13.94
C GLY A 20 2.41 -4.96 -12.52
N GLY A 21 1.35 -5.10 -11.72
CA GLY A 21 1.29 -4.57 -10.35
C GLY A 21 2.48 -5.01 -9.48
N LEU A 22 2.85 -6.30 -9.54
CA LEU A 22 4.02 -6.82 -8.82
C LEU A 22 5.34 -6.19 -9.27
N SER A 23 5.51 -5.95 -10.58
CA SER A 23 6.71 -5.30 -11.12
C SER A 23 6.79 -3.83 -10.69
N SER A 24 5.66 -3.12 -10.72
CA SER A 24 5.56 -1.74 -10.22
C SER A 24 5.84 -1.66 -8.73
N ALA A 25 5.31 -2.60 -7.94
CA ALA A 25 5.57 -2.68 -6.51
C ALA A 25 7.05 -2.90 -6.21
N ALA A 26 7.71 -3.78 -6.96
CA ALA A 26 9.15 -4.03 -6.82
C ALA A 26 9.99 -2.78 -7.15
N GLN A 27 9.61 -2.02 -8.18
CA GLN A 27 10.28 -0.76 -8.52
C GLN A 27 10.10 0.30 -7.43
N LEU A 28 8.87 0.46 -6.91
CA LEU A 28 8.62 1.37 -5.80
C LEU A 28 9.37 0.96 -4.53
N LYS A 29 9.47 -0.34 -4.24
CA LYS A 29 10.28 -0.87 -3.14
C LYS A 29 11.74 -0.41 -3.25
N GLN A 30 12.32 -0.43 -4.45
CA GLN A 30 13.69 0.05 -4.67
C GLN A 30 13.83 1.57 -4.42
N VAL A 31 12.84 2.36 -4.84
CA VAL A 31 12.81 3.82 -4.58
C VAL A 31 12.78 4.10 -3.08
N PHE A 32 11.86 3.49 -2.34
CA PHE A 32 11.74 3.71 -0.89
C PHE A 32 12.93 3.15 -0.10
N THR A 33 13.53 2.06 -0.57
CA THR A 33 14.81 1.57 -0.02
C THR A 33 15.90 2.63 -0.17
N ARG A 34 15.97 3.31 -1.32
CA ARG A 34 16.97 4.37 -1.55
C ARG A 34 16.70 5.61 -0.69
N LEU A 35 15.43 5.85 -0.35
CA LEU A 35 15.00 6.91 0.56
C LEU A 35 15.23 6.57 2.04
N ASP A 36 15.71 5.36 2.36
CA ASP A 36 15.94 4.88 3.74
C ASP A 36 14.64 4.79 4.55
N SER A 37 13.52 4.47 3.89
CA SER A 37 12.21 4.24 4.50
C SER A 37 12.08 2.81 5.06
N THR A 38 11.14 2.62 5.99
CA THR A 38 10.82 1.29 6.56
C THR A 38 9.71 0.65 5.74
N ILE A 39 10.04 -0.31 4.88
CA ILE A 39 9.05 -0.91 3.99
C ILE A 39 8.35 -2.07 4.69
N VAL A 40 7.02 -2.02 4.71
CA VAL A 40 6.16 -3.11 5.16
C VAL A 40 6.03 -4.13 4.02
N GLU A 41 6.29 -5.41 4.32
CA GLU A 41 6.45 -6.47 3.29
C GLU A 41 5.14 -6.87 2.60
N SER A 42 3.99 -6.65 3.23
CA SER A 42 2.66 -6.92 2.68
C SER A 42 2.31 -5.97 1.52
N GLY A 43 2.91 -6.21 0.36
CA GLY A 43 2.53 -5.56 -0.90
C GLY A 43 1.26 -6.18 -1.47
N VAL A 44 0.27 -5.35 -1.81
CA VAL A 44 -0.96 -5.80 -2.47
C VAL A 44 -0.94 -5.39 -3.94
N ALA A 45 -1.23 -6.33 -4.84
CA ALA A 45 -1.43 -6.07 -6.26
C ALA A 45 -2.86 -6.42 -6.65
N ILE A 46 -3.66 -5.39 -6.91
CA ILE A 46 -5.06 -5.49 -7.32
C ILE A 46 -5.10 -5.59 -8.85
N ASP A 47 -5.49 -6.75 -9.37
CA ASP A 47 -5.78 -6.89 -10.79
C ASP A 47 -7.13 -6.25 -11.10
N ILE A 48 -7.11 -5.21 -11.94
CA ILE A 48 -8.30 -4.55 -12.49
C ILE A 48 -8.38 -4.95 -13.97
N SER A 49 -9.01 -6.09 -14.22
CA SER A 49 -9.24 -6.61 -15.56
C SER A 49 -10.35 -5.85 -16.31
N VAL A 50 -10.39 -6.02 -17.64
CA VAL A 50 -11.42 -5.42 -18.51
C VAL A 50 -12.80 -5.95 -18.09
N GLY A 51 -13.74 -5.04 -17.83
CA GLY A 51 -15.10 -5.35 -17.36
C GLY A 51 -15.33 -5.05 -15.88
N VAL A 52 -14.27 -4.81 -15.11
CA VAL A 52 -14.37 -4.43 -13.68
C VAL A 52 -14.61 -2.93 -13.50
N LEU A 53 -14.27 -2.09 -14.49
CA LEU A 53 -14.48 -0.65 -14.44
C LEU A 53 -15.79 -0.25 -15.12
N ASN A 54 -16.51 0.69 -14.52
CA ASN A 54 -17.67 1.34 -15.09
C ASN A 54 -17.26 2.53 -16.00
N GLU A 55 -18.23 3.16 -16.66
CA GLU A 55 -18.00 4.26 -17.61
C GLU A 55 -17.34 5.51 -16.98
N THR A 56 -17.38 5.64 -15.65
CA THR A 56 -16.74 6.75 -14.92
C THR A 56 -15.35 6.39 -14.37
N GLY A 57 -14.87 5.17 -14.66
CA GLY A 57 -13.58 4.67 -14.17
C GLY A 57 -13.62 4.17 -12.72
N GLY A 58 -14.80 4.07 -12.11
CA GLY A 58 -14.99 3.40 -10.82
C GLY A 58 -15.06 1.88 -10.98
N ILE A 59 -14.79 1.14 -9.91
CA ILE A 59 -14.98 -0.31 -9.90
C ILE A 59 -16.48 -0.61 -9.80
N THR A 60 -17.01 -1.39 -10.74
CA THR A 60 -18.36 -1.97 -10.71
C THR A 60 -18.44 -2.99 -9.57
N GLU A 61 -19.52 -3.03 -8.80
CA GLU A 61 -19.73 -4.00 -7.70
C GLU A 61 -18.46 -4.23 -6.85
N PRO A 62 -17.90 -3.18 -6.21
CA PRO A 62 -16.62 -3.26 -5.52
C PRO A 62 -16.60 -4.32 -4.40
N GLU A 63 -17.74 -4.53 -3.74
CA GLU A 63 -17.91 -5.56 -2.72
C GLU A 63 -17.72 -7.00 -3.24
N ILE A 64 -17.90 -7.22 -4.55
CA ILE A 64 -17.65 -8.50 -5.20
C ILE A 64 -16.25 -8.50 -5.81
N ASN A 65 -15.94 -7.49 -6.63
CA ASN A 65 -14.71 -7.46 -7.42
C ASN A 65 -13.43 -7.24 -6.60
N LEU A 66 -13.56 -6.65 -5.39
CA LEU A 66 -12.43 -6.47 -4.48
C LEU A 66 -12.38 -7.48 -3.34
N LEU A 67 -13.38 -8.37 -3.22
CA LEU A 67 -13.52 -9.27 -2.06
C LEU A 67 -12.27 -10.12 -1.82
N GLN A 68 -11.66 -10.64 -2.90
CA GLN A 68 -10.44 -11.46 -2.83
C GLN A 68 -9.23 -10.71 -2.27
N TYR A 69 -9.22 -9.37 -2.35
CA TYR A 69 -8.15 -8.53 -1.83
C TYR A 69 -8.42 -8.02 -0.42
N ALA A 70 -9.63 -8.23 0.13
CA ALA A 70 -10.03 -7.69 1.43
C ALA A 70 -9.10 -8.16 2.57
N SER A 71 -8.77 -9.46 2.61
CA SER A 71 -7.87 -10.01 3.65
C SER A 71 -6.42 -9.53 3.48
N PRO A 72 -5.80 -9.58 2.29
CA PRO A 72 -4.48 -8.98 2.06
C PRO A 72 -4.41 -7.48 2.39
N LEU A 73 -5.44 -6.70 2.03
CA LEU A 73 -5.51 -5.27 2.34
C LEU A 73 -5.66 -5.03 3.84
N ALA A 74 -6.47 -5.83 4.54
CA ALA A 74 -6.61 -5.73 5.99
C ALA A 74 -5.28 -6.04 6.71
N ALA A 75 -4.56 -7.08 6.28
CA ALA A 75 -3.24 -7.41 6.81
C ALA A 75 -2.23 -6.28 6.56
N ALA A 76 -2.19 -5.70 5.35
CA ALA A 76 -1.32 -4.58 5.04
C ALA A 76 -1.62 -3.32 5.87
N LEU A 77 -2.91 -3.08 6.14
CA LEU A 77 -3.35 -2.00 7.03
C LEU A 77 -3.00 -2.27 8.50
N GLU A 78 -3.14 -3.50 8.97
CA GLU A 78 -2.74 -3.87 10.33
C GLU A 78 -1.22 -3.70 10.53
N GLU A 79 -0.42 -4.19 9.59
CA GLU A 79 1.04 -4.10 9.65
C GLU A 79 1.53 -2.63 9.66
N ILE A 80 0.95 -1.75 8.83
CA ILE A 80 1.34 -0.33 8.84
C ILE A 80 0.84 0.39 10.10
N ASN A 81 -0.30 -0.03 10.67
CA ASN A 81 -0.89 0.59 11.86
C ASN A 81 -0.03 0.39 13.12
N VAL A 82 0.80 -0.65 13.18
CA VAL A 82 1.76 -0.84 14.28
C VAL A 82 2.71 0.37 14.36
N TYR A 83 3.08 0.96 13.22
CA TYR A 83 4.00 2.08 13.17
C TYR A 83 3.35 3.43 13.49
N THR A 84 2.06 3.63 13.15
CA THR A 84 1.33 4.86 13.50
C THR A 84 0.90 4.89 14.97
N ASN A 85 0.56 3.73 15.56
CA ASN A 85 0.22 3.66 16.99
C ASN A 85 1.45 3.76 17.91
N ALA A 86 2.61 3.27 17.47
CA ALA A 86 3.87 3.41 18.21
C ALA A 86 4.30 4.88 18.41
N ASP A 87 4.03 5.75 17.43
CA ASP A 87 4.32 7.18 17.54
C ASP A 87 3.31 7.93 18.44
N THR A 88 2.12 7.37 18.68
CA THR A 88 1.11 8.00 19.55
C THR A 88 1.48 7.84 21.03
N GLU A 89 2.04 6.69 21.44
CA GLU A 89 2.55 6.50 22.80
C GLU A 89 3.81 7.34 23.08
N ALA A 90 4.67 7.53 22.07
CA ALA A 90 5.85 8.38 22.19
C ALA A 90 5.52 9.89 22.31
N LEU A 91 4.37 10.33 21.77
CA LEU A 91 3.91 11.72 21.84
C LEU A 91 3.12 12.04 23.12
N VAL A 92 2.56 11.05 23.81
CA VAL A 92 1.80 11.24 25.07
C VAL A 92 2.70 11.11 26.32
N ALA A 93 3.93 10.61 26.16
CA ALA A 93 4.92 10.46 27.23
C ALA A 93 5.83 11.70 27.43
N VAL A 94 5.52 12.84 26.80
CA VAL A 94 6.23 14.13 26.94
C VAL A 94 5.35 15.18 27.60
#